data_AF-A0A9J5XRX5-F1
#
_entry.id   AF-A0A9J5XRX5-F1
#
_cell.length_a   1.000
_cell.length_b   1.000
_cell.length_c   1.000
_cell.angle_alpha   90.00
_cell.angle_beta   90.00
_cell.angle_gamma   90.00
#
_symmetry.space_group_name_H-M   'P 1'
#
loop_
_entity.id
_entity.type
_entity.pdbx_description
1 polymer ?
#
loop_
_entity_poly.entity_id
_entity_poly.type
_entity_poly.pdbx_seq_one_letter_code
_entity_poly.pdbx_strand_id
1 'polypeptide(L)'
;MELKFTSKSLKRQAQKCEKDDKFQNLKMKKAIEKGNMDNARIYAENVIRKRNEQMNYLRLSFRFDIIVARLDTQAKMTTINKSIPRL
;
A
#
# COMPACT_ATOMS: atom_id res chain seq x y z
N MET A 1 -13.22 3.52 -13.35
CA MET A 1 -12.31 2.34 -13.35
C MET A 1 -10.90 2.69 -12.92
N GLU A 2 -10.38 3.87 -13.25
CA GLU A 2 -8.99 4.25 -12.91
C GLU A 2 -8.64 4.12 -11.42
N LEU A 3 -9.53 4.56 -10.51
CA LEU A 3 -9.28 4.49 -9.06
C LEU A 3 -9.11 3.04 -8.54
N LYS A 4 -9.85 2.07 -9.11
CA LYS A 4 -9.70 0.64 -8.79
C LYS A 4 -8.32 0.14 -9.22
N PHE A 5 -7.84 0.57 -10.39
CA PHE A 5 -6.51 0.20 -10.89
C PHE A 5 -5.40 0.83 -10.05
N THR A 6 -5.52 2.12 -9.71
CA THR A 6 -4.58 2.83 -8.83
C THR A 6 -4.46 2.14 -7.48
N SER A 7 -5.58 1.78 -6.83
CA SER A 7 -5.55 1.01 -5.59
C SER A 7 -4.77 -0.30 -5.73
N LYS A 8 -5.04 -1.08 -6.79
CA LYS A 8 -4.32 -2.33 -7.07
C LYS A 8 -2.82 -2.11 -7.30
N SER A 9 -2.44 -1.03 -7.98
CA SER A 9 -1.04 -0.65 -8.19
C SER A 9 -0.34 -0.33 -6.87
N LEU A 10 -1.00 0.43 -5.99
CA LEU A 10 -0.49 0.75 -4.66
C LEU A 10 -0.31 -0.48 -3.77
N LYS A 11 -1.25 -1.45 -3.81
CA LYS A 11 -1.08 -2.74 -3.10
C LYS A 11 0.15 -3.52 -3.60
N ARG A 12 0.42 -3.51 -4.91
CA ARG A 12 1.63 -4.13 -5.47
C ARG A 12 2.91 -3.41 -5.03
N GLN A 13 2.89 -2.08 -4.96
CA GLN A 13 4.02 -1.30 -4.45
C GLN A 13 4.28 -1.61 -2.97
N ALA A 14 3.23 -1.73 -2.15
CA ALA A 14 3.36 -2.17 -0.75
C ALA A 14 4.00 -3.56 -0.63
N GLN A 15 3.58 -4.52 -1.46
CA GLN A 15 4.19 -5.86 -1.50
C GLN A 15 5.65 -5.82 -1.95
N LYS A 16 6.02 -4.91 -2.86
CA LYS A 16 7.41 -4.72 -3.27
C LYS A 16 8.24 -4.20 -2.10
N CYS A 17 7.74 -3.20 -1.36
CA CYS A 17 8.40 -2.71 -0.16
C CYS A 17 8.60 -3.80 0.90
N GLU A 18 7.64 -4.72 1.07
CA GLU A 18 7.78 -5.86 1.99
C GLU A 18 8.89 -6.83 1.56
N LYS A 19 9.04 -7.10 0.26
CA LYS A 19 10.14 -7.93 -0.26
C LYS A 19 11.49 -7.25 -0.07
N ASP A 20 11.56 -5.96 -0.36
CA ASP A 20 12.78 -5.16 -0.17
C ASP A 20 13.17 -5.10 1.32
N ASP A 21 12.18 -4.95 2.21
CA ASP A 21 12.37 -4.96 3.66
C ASP A 21 12.97 -6.29 4.17
N LYS A 22 12.42 -7.42 3.72
CA LYS A 22 12.97 -8.76 4.03
C LYS A 22 14.41 -8.92 3.54
N PHE A 23 14.71 -8.40 2.36
CA PHE A 23 16.06 -8.45 1.81
C PHE A 23 17.05 -7.59 2.61
N GLN A 24 16.66 -6.38 3.02
CA GLN A 24 17.49 -5.52 3.87
C GLN A 24 17.68 -6.13 5.26
N ASN A 25 16.65 -6.73 5.84
CA ASN A 25 16.75 -7.45 7.10
C ASN A 25 17.76 -8.61 7.04
N LEU A 26 17.80 -9.36 5.93
CA LEU A 26 18.80 -10.41 5.75
C LEU A 26 20.22 -9.85 5.65
N LYS A 27 20.40 -8.73 4.94
CA LYS A 27 21.69 -8.03 4.86
C LYS A 27 22.14 -7.48 6.21
N MET A 28 21.21 -6.93 6.98
CA MET A 28 21.44 -6.44 8.33
C MET A 28 21.95 -7.57 9.23
N LYS A 29 21.28 -8.73 9.24
CA LYS A 29 21.72 -9.91 10.00
C LYS A 29 23.13 -10.34 9.63
N LYS A 30 23.42 -10.47 8.33
CA LYS A 30 24.76 -10.81 7.84
C LYS A 30 25.83 -9.78 8.19
N ALA A 31 25.47 -8.49 8.23
CA ALA A 31 26.40 -7.42 8.62
C ALA A 31 26.74 -7.50 10.11
N ILE A 32 25.75 -7.78 10.96
CA ILE A 32 25.91 -7.98 12.40
C ILE A 32 26.79 -9.21 12.67
N GLU A 33 26.54 -10.34 12.01
CA GLU A 33 27.35 -11.57 12.15
C GLU A 33 28.82 -11.34 11.78
N LYS A 34 29.09 -10.47 10.81
CA LYS A 34 30.45 -10.08 10.40
C LYS A 34 31.08 -9.00 11.28
N GLY A 35 30.38 -8.49 12.30
CA GLY A 35 30.84 -7.40 13.15
C GLY A 35 30.85 -6.02 12.47
N ASN A 36 30.26 -5.88 11.29
CA ASN A 36 30.22 -4.62 10.56
C ASN A 36 29.00 -3.79 10.97
N MET A 37 29.13 -3.11 12.11
CA MET A 37 28.04 -2.37 12.74
C MET A 37 27.60 -1.13 11.95
N ASP A 38 28.49 -0.50 11.18
CA ASP A 38 28.14 0.67 10.36
C ASP A 38 27.23 0.28 9.20
N ASN A 39 27.55 -0.82 8.50
CA ASN A 39 26.65 -1.36 7.48
C ASN A 39 25.33 -1.87 8.08
N ALA A 40 25.36 -2.45 9.28
CA ALA A 40 24.16 -2.88 9.98
C ALA A 40 23.22 -1.70 10.29
N ARG A 41 23.74 -0.54 10.73
CA ARG A 41 22.92 0.68 10.92
C ARG A 41 22.27 1.14 9.63
N ILE A 42 23.03 1.22 8.53
CA ILE A 42 22.50 1.64 7.23
C ILE A 42 21.37 0.69 6.76
N TYR A 43 21.55 -0.62 6.91
CA TYR A 43 20.51 -1.59 6.57
C TYR A 43 19.29 -1.49 7.50
N ALA A 44 19.47 -1.23 8.79
CA ALA A 44 18.36 -1.00 9.73
C ALA A 44 17.55 0.25 9.37
N GLU A 45 18.20 1.35 9.01
CA GLU A 45 17.50 2.56 8.53
C GLU A 45 16.71 2.29 7.26
N ASN A 46 17.27 1.51 6.33
CA ASN A 46 16.57 1.10 5.11
C ASN A 46 15.32 0.26 5.41
N VAL A 47 15.41 -0.67 6.37
CA VAL A 47 14.26 -1.47 6.86
C VAL A 47 13.16 -0.55 7.40
N ILE A 48 13.50 0.38 8.30
CA ILE A 48 12.54 1.32 8.89
C ILE A 48 11.87 2.16 7.78
N ARG A 49 12.66 2.68 6.85
CA ARG A 49 12.14 3.48 5.72
C ARG A 49 11.17 2.67 4.86
N LYS A 50 11.55 1.45 4.47
CA LYS A 50 10.71 0.58 3.62
C LYS A 50 9.41 0.17 4.31
N ARG A 51 9.45 -0.08 5.63
CA ARG A 51 8.25 -0.36 6.41
C ARG A 51 7.30 0.85 6.47
N ASN A 52 7.84 2.07 6.62
CA ASN A 52 7.02 3.28 6.59
C ASN A 52 6.41 3.54 5.19
N GLU A 53 7.19 3.36 4.12
CA GLU A 53 6.70 3.43 2.74
C GLU A 53 5.57 2.43 2.49
N GLN A 54 5.75 1.17 2.90
CA GLN A 54 4.73 0.12 2.80
C GLN A 54 3.42 0.56 3.47
N MET A 55 3.49 1.04 4.71
CA MET A 55 2.30 1.51 5.45
C MET A 55 1.61 2.69 4.75
N ASN A 56 2.37 3.60 4.17
CA ASN A 56 1.82 4.72 3.43
C ASN A 56 1.10 4.27 2.15
N TYR A 57 1.69 3.33 1.40
CA TYR A 57 1.03 2.75 0.22
C TYR A 57 -0.26 2.02 0.58
N LEU A 58 -0.27 1.25 1.67
CA LEU A 58 -1.47 0.56 2.15
C LEU A 58 -2.56 1.54 2.58
N ARG A 59 -2.21 2.58 3.34
CA ARG A 59 -3.16 3.63 3.75
C ARG A 59 -3.76 4.34 2.55
N LEU A 60 -2.94 4.67 1.55
CA LEU A 60 -3.42 5.34 0.35
C LEU A 60 -4.33 4.42 -0.48
N SER A 61 -3.93 3.16 -0.68
CA SER A 61 -4.77 2.15 -1.34
C SER A 61 -6.13 1.99 -0.66
N PHE A 62 -6.16 1.93 0.67
CA PHE A 62 -7.39 1.82 1.43
C PHE A 62 -8.31 3.03 1.23
N ARG A 63 -7.74 4.25 1.21
CA ARG A 63 -8.51 5.47 0.88
C ARG A 63 -9.15 5.39 -0.51
N PHE A 64 -8.41 4.90 -1.51
CA PHE A 64 -8.96 4.68 -2.85
C PHE A 64 -10.09 3.64 -2.85
N ASP A 65 -9.91 2.52 -2.13
CA ASP A 65 -10.95 1.49 -2.01
C ASP A 65 -12.25 2.04 -1.38
N ILE A 66 -12.14 2.90 -0.35
CA ILE A 66 -13.30 3.58 0.25
C ILE A 66 -14.00 4.50 -0.76
N ILE A 67 -13.23 5.33 -1.47
CA ILE A 67 -13.79 6.27 -2.46
C ILE A 67 -14.53 5.50 -3.55
N VAL A 68 -13.93 4.41 -4.03
CA VAL A 68 -14.55 3.51 -5.00
C VAL A 68 -15.87 2.94 -4.48
N ALA A 69 -15.93 2.45 -3.25
CA ALA A 69 -17.16 1.88 -2.68
C ALA A 69 -18.27 2.94 -2.54
N ARG A 70 -17.92 4.17 -2.17
CA ARG A 70 -18.85 5.30 -2.10
C ARG A 70 -19.40 5.66 -3.49
N LEU A 71 -18.53 5.74 -4.49
CA LEU A 71 -18.94 6.01 -5.87
C LEU A 71 -19.83 4.91 -6.45
N ASP A 72 -19.51 3.64 -6.19
CA ASP A 72 -20.34 2.50 -6.62
C ASP A 72 -21.74 2.55 -5.97
N THR A 73 -21.82 2.96 -4.70
CA THR A 73 -23.10 3.17 -3.99
C THR A 73 -23.90 4.33 -4.59
N GLN A 74 -23.24 5.47 -4.83
CA GLN A 74 -23.87 6.65 -5.44
C GLN A 74 -24.40 6.31 -6.84
N ALA A 75 -23.63 5.59 -7.65
CA ALA A 75 -24.04 5.15 -8.98
C ALA A 75 -25.32 4.30 -8.91
N LYS A 76 -25.37 3.31 -8.00
CA LYS A 76 -26.57 2.50 -7.78
C LYS A 76 -27.78 3.33 -7.38
N MET A 77 -27.61 4.28 -6.44
CA MET A 77 -28.70 5.17 -6.01
C MET A 77 -29.23 6.04 -7.15
N THR A 78 -28.34 6.57 -7.99
CA THR A 78 -28.77 7.36 -9.17
C THR A 78 -29.55 6.53 -10.18
N THR A 79 -29.21 5.24 -10.35
CA THR A 79 -29.98 4.33 -11.21
C THR A 79 -31.36 4.07 -10.63
N ILE A 80 -31.47 3.81 -9.32
CA ILE A 80 -32.76 3.60 -8.64
C ILE A 80 -33.65 4.84 -8.79
N ASN A 81 -33.12 6.04 -8.51
CA ASN A 81 -33.87 7.28 -8.64
C ASN A 81 -34.38 7.56 -10.07
N LYS A 82 -33.66 7.10 -11.10
CA LYS A 82 -34.12 7.19 -12.50
C LYS A 82 -35.22 6.19 -12.84
N SER A 83 -35.22 5.04 -12.19
CA SER A 83 -36.22 3.97 -12.43
C SER A 83 -37.54 4.15 -11.66
N ILE A 84 -37.60 5.05 -10.68
CA ILE A 84 -38.83 5.35 -9.95
C ILE A 84 -39.72 6.24 -10.85
N PRO A 85 -40.90 5.76 -11.30
CA PRO A 85 -41.86 6.60 -12.00
C PRO A 85 -42.34 7.69 -11.04
N ARG A 86 -42.30 8.95 -11.45
CA ARG A 86 -42.99 10.00 -10.71
C ARG A 86 -44.49 9.82 -10.96
N LEU A 87 -45.23 9.44 -9.91
CA LEU A 87 -46.69 9.53 -9.87
C LEU A 87 -47.12 11.01 -9.89
#